data_AF-A0A8I2BCC1-F1
#
_entry.id   AF-A0A8I2BCC1-F1
#
_cell.length_a   1.000
_cell.length_b   1.000
_cell.length_c   1.000
_cell.angle_alpha   90.00
_cell.angle_beta   90.00
_cell.angle_gamma   90.00
#
_symmetry.space_group_name_H-M   'P 1'
#
loop_
_entity.id
_entity.type
_entity.pdbx_description
1 polymer ?
#
loop_
_entity_poly.entity_id
_entity_poly.type
_entity_poly.pdbx_seq_one_letter_code
_entity_poly.pdbx_strand_id
1 'polypeptide(L)'
;MRPNEHDLNSLRKIIRKLQDENASLKEILDKNGIAYDSANIIDSVDISDDYDEDQGGRILPFNPNLDMAKEFYSYFWGRTDVYARRGKTGGYFPRCTSWWNNPCCPKKTNKKKFCDEDCPYRAWEKLEP
;
A
#
# COMPACT_ATOMS: atom_id res chain seq x y z
N MET A 1 9.24 -10.08 2.50
CA MET A 1 8.88 -10.33 3.91
C MET A 1 7.36 -10.32 3.98
N ARG A 2 6.70 -11.48 4.03
CA ARG A 2 5.24 -11.54 4.14
C ARG A 2 4.85 -11.14 5.58
N PRO A 3 3.87 -10.25 5.82
CA PRO A 3 3.48 -9.88 7.17
C PRO A 3 2.70 -11.05 7.81
N ASN A 4 3.21 -11.54 8.94
CA ASN A 4 2.54 -12.35 9.97
C ASN A 4 1.40 -13.28 9.50
N GLU A 5 1.77 -14.43 8.97
CA GLU A 5 0.92 -15.62 9.03
C GLU A 5 0.84 -16.02 10.51
N HIS A 6 -0.24 -15.65 11.21
CA HIS A 6 -0.48 -16.20 12.54
C HIS A 6 -0.53 -17.73 12.41
N ASP A 7 0.36 -18.44 13.10
CA ASP A 7 0.33 -19.92 13.13
C ASP A 7 -1.10 -20.38 13.45
N LEU A 8 -1.64 -21.34 12.67
CA LEU A 8 -3.02 -21.82 12.79
C LEU A 8 -3.37 -22.22 14.22
N ASN A 9 -2.38 -22.72 14.98
CA ASN A 9 -2.56 -23.04 16.39
C ASN A 9 -2.82 -21.81 17.26
N SER A 10 -2.16 -20.68 16.95
CA SER A 10 -2.37 -19.40 17.63
C SER A 10 -3.77 -18.86 17.38
N LEU A 11 -4.25 -18.93 16.13
CA LEU A 11 -5.61 -18.50 15.76
C LEU A 11 -6.67 -19.37 16.46
N ARG A 12 -6.51 -20.70 16.41
CA ARG A 12 -7.40 -21.65 17.12
C ARG A 12 -7.45 -21.37 18.63
N LYS A 13 -6.33 -21.00 19.23
CA LYS A 13 -6.26 -20.65 20.66
C LYS A 13 -7.00 -19.34 20.96
N ILE A 14 -6.89 -18.34 20.09
CA ILE A 14 -7.61 -17.07 20.23
C ILE A 14 -9.12 -17.31 20.10
N ILE A 15 -9.55 -18.08 19.10
CA ILE A 15 -10.97 -18.41 18.88
C ILE A 15 -11.58 -19.08 20.11
N ARG A 16 -10.92 -20.10 20.67
CA ARG A 16 -11.41 -20.78 21.89
C ARG A 16 -11.58 -19.82 23.07
N LYS A 17 -10.60 -18.93 23.30
CA LYS A 17 -10.69 -17.93 24.37
C LYS A 17 -11.89 -16.99 24.17
N LEU A 18 -12.10 -16.51 22.94
CA LEU A 18 -13.24 -15.65 22.62
C LEU A 18 -14.57 -16.37 22.77
N GLN A 19 -14.64 -17.66 22.42
CA GLN A 19 -15.83 -18.49 22.62
C GLN A 19 -16.15 -18.67 24.11
N ASP A 20 -15.15 -18.99 24.94
CA ASP A 20 -15.31 -19.14 26.39
C ASP A 20 -15.75 -17.83 27.07
N GLU A 21 -15.14 -16.72 26.66
CA GLU A 21 -15.49 -15.38 27.16
C GLU A 21 -16.92 -15.00 26.77
N ASN A 22 -17.31 -15.22 25.51
CA ASN A 22 -18.65 -14.92 25.02
C ASN A 22 -19.71 -15.76 25.76
N ALA A 23 -19.44 -17.05 26.02
CA ALA A 23 -20.33 -17.91 26.80
C ALA A 23 -20.52 -17.38 28.23
N SER A 24 -19.42 -16.96 28.88
CA SER A 24 -19.46 -16.39 30.23
C SER A 24 -20.26 -15.08 30.27
N LEU A 25 -20.08 -14.21 29.26
CA LEU A 25 -20.82 -12.95 29.14
C LEU A 25 -22.32 -13.19 28.93
N LYS A 26 -22.70 -14.14 28.07
CA LYS A 26 -24.10 -14.53 27.84
C LYS A 26 -24.77 -15.01 29.13
N GLU A 27 -24.10 -15.84 29.93
CA GLU A 27 -24.61 -16.29 31.22
C GLU A 27 -24.86 -15.13 32.19
N ILE A 28 -23.98 -14.13 32.20
CA ILE A 28 -24.16 -12.91 33.02
C ILE A 28 -25.37 -12.11 32.52
N LEU A 29 -25.53 -11.95 31.21
CA LEU A 29 -26.67 -11.23 30.63
C LEU A 29 -27.99 -11.92 30.96
N ASP A 30 -28.05 -13.26 30.85
CA ASP A 30 -29.22 -14.07 31.21
C ASP A 30 -29.58 -13.92 32.69
N LYS A 31 -28.59 -13.98 33.59
CA LYS A 31 -28.80 -13.76 35.05
C LYS A 31 -29.37 -12.38 35.37
N ASN A 32 -29.06 -11.37 34.57
CA ASN A 32 -29.53 -10.00 34.75
C ASN A 32 -30.78 -9.68 33.92
N GLY A 33 -31.33 -10.64 33.17
CA GLY A 33 -32.50 -10.45 32.32
C GLY A 33 -32.27 -9.46 31.17
N ILE A 34 -31.03 -9.30 30.71
CA ILE A 34 -30.67 -8.39 29.62
C ILE A 34 -30.75 -9.14 28.30
N ALA A 35 -31.64 -8.70 27.40
CA ALA A 35 -31.75 -9.29 26.06
C ALA A 35 -30.49 -9.03 25.22
N TYR A 36 -30.06 -10.03 24.46
CA TYR A 36 -28.97 -9.93 23.49
C TYR A 36 -29.32 -10.67 22.20
N ASP A 37 -28.63 -10.33 21.12
CA ASP A 37 -28.76 -11.04 19.85
C ASP A 37 -28.07 -12.41 19.94
N SER A 38 -28.84 -13.48 19.72
CA SER A 38 -28.36 -14.86 19.79
C SER A 38 -27.85 -15.38 18.44
N ALA A 39 -27.89 -14.57 17.38
CA ALA A 39 -27.40 -14.98 16.08
C ALA A 39 -25.90 -15.28 16.12
N ASN A 40 -25.54 -16.56 15.97
CA ASN A 40 -24.19 -16.97 15.62
C ASN A 40 -23.93 -16.60 14.17
N ILE A 41 -23.36 -15.41 13.94
CA ILE A 41 -22.95 -14.95 12.59
C ILE A 41 -21.90 -15.92 11.98
N ILE A 42 -21.18 -16.67 12.82
CA ILE A 42 -20.19 -17.65 12.36
C ILE A 42 -20.86 -18.83 11.65
N ASP A 43 -22.03 -19.28 12.12
CA ASP A 43 -22.72 -20.44 11.53
C ASP A 43 -23.50 -20.08 10.26
N SER A 44 -23.76 -18.78 10.02
CA SER A 44 -24.52 -18.30 8.86
C SER A 44 -23.66 -18.00 7.63
N VAL A 45 -22.34 -17.93 7.79
CA VAL A 45 -21.42 -17.73 6.68
C VAL A 45 -20.65 -19.03 6.48
N ASP A 46 -21.02 -19.76 5.44
CA ASP A 46 -20.24 -20.90 4.93
C ASP A 46 -18.95 -20.36 4.29
N ILE A 47 -18.00 -19.94 5.13
CA ILE A 47 -16.65 -19.59 4.73
C ILE A 47 -15.91 -20.92 4.60
N SER A 48 -16.09 -21.58 3.46
CA SER A 48 -15.20 -22.66 3.06
C SER A 48 -13.77 -22.09 3.03
N ASP A 49 -12.90 -22.63 3.88
CA ASP A 49 -11.44 -22.42 3.82
C ASP A 49 -10.82 -23.14 2.60
N ASP A 50 -11.63 -23.80 1.77
CA ASP A 50 -11.14 -24.56 0.63
C ASP A 50 -10.69 -23.62 -0.49
N TYR A 51 -9.61 -24.04 -1.14
CA TYR A 51 -9.09 -23.33 -2.30
C TYR A 51 -10.09 -23.44 -3.46
N ASP A 52 -10.78 -22.35 -3.74
CA ASP A 52 -11.65 -22.24 -4.91
C ASP A 52 -10.83 -22.24 -6.20
N GLU A 53 -10.96 -23.28 -7.02
CA GLU A 53 -10.26 -23.43 -8.29
C GLU A 53 -10.68 -22.36 -9.31
N ASP A 54 -11.92 -21.87 -9.25
CA ASP A 54 -12.43 -20.82 -10.13
C ASP A 54 -12.44 -19.45 -9.43
N GLN A 55 -11.28 -19.02 -8.94
CA GLN A 55 -11.14 -17.64 -8.45
C GLN A 55 -11.47 -16.59 -9.52
N GLY A 56 -11.30 -16.96 -10.79
CA GLY A 56 -11.62 -16.13 -11.96
C GLY A 56 -13.11 -15.83 -12.09
N GLY A 57 -14.00 -16.73 -11.66
CA GLY A 57 -15.45 -16.52 -11.65
C GLY A 57 -15.92 -15.34 -10.80
N ARG A 58 -15.09 -14.85 -9.85
CA ARG A 58 -15.35 -13.63 -9.07
C ARG A 58 -15.10 -12.34 -9.86
N ILE A 59 -14.39 -12.42 -10.99
CA ILE A 59 -14.06 -11.25 -11.80
C ILE A 59 -15.30 -10.90 -12.63
N LEU A 60 -15.88 -9.72 -12.36
CA LEU A 60 -16.98 -9.20 -13.17
C LEU A 60 -16.48 -8.90 -14.59
N PRO A 61 -17.15 -9.41 -15.64
CA PRO A 61 -16.77 -9.12 -17.01
C PRO A 61 -16.94 -7.63 -17.28
N PHE A 62 -15.86 -7.02 -17.74
CA PHE A 62 -15.77 -5.57 -17.94
C PHE A 62 -15.13 -5.27 -19.29
N ASN A 63 -15.72 -4.34 -20.04
CA ASN A 63 -15.18 -3.85 -21.29
C ASN A 63 -14.46 -2.52 -21.05
N PRO A 64 -13.11 -2.48 -21.14
CA PRO A 64 -12.36 -1.25 -20.93
C PRO A 64 -12.76 -0.19 -21.96
N ASN A 65 -13.06 1.02 -21.50
CA ASN A 65 -13.24 2.17 -22.37
C ASN A 65 -12.00 3.09 -22.34
N LEU A 66 -11.94 4.04 -23.27
CA LEU A 66 -10.79 4.94 -23.40
C LEU A 66 -10.59 5.81 -22.16
N ASP A 67 -11.65 6.22 -21.48
CA ASP A 67 -11.55 7.11 -20.33
C ASP A 67 -11.05 6.36 -19.09
N MET A 68 -11.44 5.10 -18.91
CA MET A 68 -10.88 4.18 -17.91
C MET A 68 -9.40 3.93 -18.16
N ALA A 69 -8.98 3.80 -19.42
CA ALA A 69 -7.57 3.70 -19.75
C ALA A 69 -6.81 4.98 -19.37
N LYS A 70 -7.33 6.17 -19.73
CA LYS A 70 -6.71 7.44 -19.33
C LYS A 70 -6.60 7.58 -17.81
N GLU A 71 -7.66 7.24 -17.08
CA GLU A 71 -7.69 7.27 -15.62
C GLU A 71 -6.68 6.29 -15.02
N PHE A 72 -6.65 5.05 -15.50
CA PHE A 72 -5.67 4.04 -15.10
C PHE A 72 -4.25 4.55 -15.33
N TYR A 73 -3.93 5.06 -16.53
CA TYR A 73 -2.60 5.59 -16.82
C TYR A 73 -2.24 6.80 -15.95
N SER A 74 -3.21 7.62 -15.56
CA SER A 74 -2.98 8.77 -14.68
C SER A 74 -2.44 8.37 -13.30
N TYR A 75 -2.82 7.20 -12.78
CA TYR A 75 -2.30 6.67 -11.52
C TYR A 75 -0.81 6.32 -11.59
N PHE A 76 -0.30 6.06 -12.79
CA PHE A 76 1.11 5.75 -13.05
C PHE A 76 1.89 6.94 -13.62
N TRP A 77 1.27 8.12 -13.74
CA TRP A 77 1.97 9.36 -14.06
C TRP A 77 2.86 9.86 -12.92
N GLY A 78 2.84 9.16 -11.77
CA GLY A 78 3.68 9.32 -10.60
C GLY A 78 3.81 10.77 -10.07
N ARG A 79 4.87 11.02 -9.29
CA ARG A 79 5.20 12.33 -8.71
C ARG A 79 5.92 13.24 -9.72
N THR A 80 5.26 14.27 -10.26
CA THR A 80 5.87 15.28 -11.17
C THR A 80 7.08 16.02 -10.59
N ASP A 81 7.26 16.01 -9.27
CA ASP A 81 8.34 16.65 -8.53
C ASP A 81 9.52 15.70 -8.21
N VAL A 82 9.39 14.39 -8.47
CA VAL A 82 10.45 13.39 -8.25
C VAL A 82 10.71 12.67 -9.55
N TYR A 83 11.22 13.41 -10.53
CA TYR A 83 11.67 12.80 -11.76
C TYR A 83 13.15 12.93 -12.00
N ALA A 84 13.69 11.77 -12.32
CA ALA A 84 15.07 11.45 -12.28
C ALA A 84 15.45 10.92 -13.66
N ARG A 85 16.53 11.43 -14.25
CA ARG A 85 17.09 10.87 -15.47
C ARG A 85 17.66 9.49 -15.15
N ARG A 86 17.42 8.53 -16.04
CA ARG A 86 18.04 7.21 -15.95
C ARG A 86 19.53 7.30 -16.26
N GLY A 87 20.37 6.80 -15.37
CA GLY A 87 21.82 6.68 -15.60
C GLY A 87 22.17 5.63 -16.64
N LYS A 88 23.35 5.75 -17.27
CA LYS A 88 23.84 4.79 -18.27
C LYS A 88 23.97 3.37 -17.71
N THR A 89 24.34 3.24 -16.45
CA THR A 89 24.50 1.98 -15.70
C THR A 89 23.27 1.59 -14.87
N GLY A 90 22.13 2.28 -15.06
CA GLY A 90 20.94 2.12 -14.23
C GLY A 90 20.82 3.19 -13.14
N GLY A 91 19.72 3.14 -12.38
CA GLY A 91 19.38 4.13 -11.35
C GLY A 91 18.74 5.40 -11.92
N TYR A 92 18.05 6.13 -11.04
CA TYR A 92 17.25 7.32 -11.34
C TYR A 92 17.78 8.48 -10.48
N PHE A 93 18.24 9.59 -11.09
CA PHE A 93 18.71 10.78 -10.38
C PHE A 93 18.11 12.09 -10.91
N PRO A 94 17.65 13.02 -10.06
CA PRO A 94 17.09 14.29 -10.49
C PRO A 94 18.17 15.15 -11.17
N ARG A 95 17.82 15.81 -12.29
CA ARG A 95 18.78 16.65 -13.03
C ARG A 95 18.66 18.10 -12.62
N CYS A 96 19.75 18.68 -12.14
CA CYS A 96 19.85 20.12 -11.83
C CYS A 96 20.30 20.91 -13.07
N THR A 97 19.56 21.95 -13.48
CA THR A 97 19.90 22.82 -14.62
C THR A 97 21.16 23.66 -14.35
N SER A 98 21.32 24.11 -13.09
CA SER A 98 22.51 24.86 -12.64
C SER A 98 23.80 24.04 -12.72
N TRP A 99 23.72 22.71 -12.83
CA TRP A 99 24.90 21.86 -12.99
C TRP A 99 25.73 22.25 -14.22
N TRP A 100 25.09 22.48 -15.37
CA TRP A 100 25.78 22.74 -16.63
C TRP A 100 26.01 24.24 -16.84
N ASN A 101 25.06 25.07 -16.41
CA ASN A 101 25.01 26.49 -16.80
C ASN A 101 25.52 27.47 -15.73
N ASN A 102 25.79 27.03 -14.50
CA ASN A 102 26.25 27.93 -13.43
C ASN A 102 27.73 27.69 -13.08
N PRO A 103 28.64 28.66 -13.32
CA PRO A 103 30.04 28.59 -12.89
C PRO A 103 30.20 28.44 -11.37
N CYS A 104 29.23 28.92 -10.58
CA CYS A 104 29.23 28.87 -9.12
C CYS A 104 28.68 27.56 -8.55
N CYS A 105 28.36 26.56 -9.38
CA CYS A 105 27.91 25.26 -8.89
C CYS A 105 29.01 24.58 -8.05
N PRO A 106 28.76 24.25 -6.77
CA PRO A 106 29.78 23.66 -5.88
C PRO A 106 30.35 22.33 -6.40
N LYS A 107 29.56 21.58 -7.19
CA LYS A 107 29.99 20.32 -7.79
C LYS A 107 30.96 20.49 -8.96
N LYS A 108 30.96 21.64 -9.66
CA LYS A 108 32.01 21.97 -10.65
C LYS A 108 33.34 22.29 -9.97
N THR A 109 33.29 22.89 -8.79
CA THR A 109 34.48 23.26 -8.00
C THR A 109 35.08 22.07 -7.22
N ASN A 110 34.75 20.84 -7.62
CA ASN A 110 35.23 19.58 -7.02
C ASN A 110 34.92 19.41 -5.52
N LYS A 111 33.96 20.18 -4.98
CA LYS A 111 33.46 19.97 -3.62
C LYS A 111 32.45 18.83 -3.68
N LYS A 112 32.66 17.76 -2.90
CA LYS A 112 31.70 16.66 -2.72
C LYS A 112 30.47 17.16 -1.94
N LYS A 113 29.65 18.00 -2.57
CA LYS A 113 28.38 18.49 -2.02
C LYS A 113 27.23 17.91 -2.83
N PHE A 114 26.22 17.38 -2.14
CA PHE A 114 24.98 16.93 -2.76
C PHE A 114 24.06 18.12 -3.08
N CYS A 115 23.11 17.93 -3.99
CA CYS A 115 22.16 18.97 -4.40
C CYS A 115 20.91 18.87 -3.52
N ASP A 116 21.11 19.10 -2.23
CA ASP A 116 20.10 18.93 -1.20
C ASP A 116 19.46 20.29 -0.87
N GLU A 117 18.63 20.39 0.18
CA GLU A 117 17.89 21.61 0.52
C GLU A 117 18.80 22.83 0.75
N ASP A 118 20.02 22.61 1.26
CA ASP A 118 21.01 23.66 1.53
C ASP A 118 21.75 24.16 0.28
N CYS A 119 21.41 23.68 -0.92
CA CYS A 119 22.06 24.10 -2.16
C CYS A 119 21.40 25.40 -2.69
N PRO A 120 22.05 26.57 -2.58
CA PRO A 120 21.46 27.87 -2.97
C PRO A 120 21.23 27.99 -4.47
N TYR A 121 21.83 27.09 -5.27
CA TYR A 121 21.70 27.05 -6.73
C TYR A 121 20.90 25.84 -7.21
N ARG A 122 20.15 25.17 -6.32
CA ARG A 122 19.32 24.03 -6.67
C ARG A 122 18.18 24.50 -7.59
N ALA A 123 18.21 24.03 -8.83
CA ALA A 123 17.14 24.26 -9.80
C ALA A 123 16.96 22.98 -10.62
N TRP A 124 15.80 22.31 -10.48
CA TRP A 124 15.53 21.06 -11.18
C TRP A 124 15.05 21.31 -12.62
N GLU A 125 15.53 20.50 -13.57
CA GLU A 125 15.05 20.49 -14.96
C GLU A 125 13.61 19.96 -14.97
N LYS A 126 12.67 20.73 -15.55
CA LYS A 126 11.33 20.23 -15.86
C LYS A 126 11.44 19.27 -17.03
N LEU A 127 10.81 18.10 -16.92
CA LEU A 127 10.69 17.19 -18.05
C LEU A 127 9.55 17.66 -18.96
N GLU A 128 9.82 17.70 -20.26
CA GLU A 128 8.76 17.83 -21.27
C GLU A 128 8.12 16.44 -21.50
N PRO A 129 6.78 16.36 -21.65
CA PRO A 129 6.06 15.11 -21.88
C PRO A 129 6.52 14.33 -23.12
#